data_AF-A0A562PLI1-F1
#
_entry.id   AF-A0A562PLI1-F1
#
_cell.length_a   1.000
_cell.length_b   1.000
_cell.length_c   1.000
_cell.angle_alpha   90.00
_cell.angle_beta   90.00
_cell.angle_gamma   90.00
#
_symmetry.space_group_name_H-M   'P 1'
#
loop_
_entity.id
_entity.type
_entity.pdbx_description
1 polymer ?
#
loop_
_entity_poly.entity_id
_entity_poly.type
_entity_poly.pdbx_seq_one_letter_code
_entity_poly.pdbx_strand_id
1 'polypeptide(L)'
;MTSKNRWRTQSSMQGGSDASAEIAALRDALEQRIAHLLDAGTGRHDRLAASMRAAVLGSGKRMRPLLLMLVAADLGCSCPAVLDVACAVEIVHAASLVLDDMPCMDNATLRRGKPTIHRQYGEDVAILASVALLTRAFGILAAAPGIPPATRARLVATLAETVGAQGLVRGQYEDLHGGAARSAGAIATTNERKTGLLLSATVEMAAALAEVDEQVARSLRAFALAAGHAFQIRDDFLDLPGNDSAVTGKDTGLDLGKATLVNTLGLDEARRRLAGHLSEVDRHLDNALAGAQRTRRFVQRLFAAQGGEPWHVPAPLPGPLLHAAGATPAGFDGRAG
;
A
#
# COMPACT_ATOMS: atom_id res chain seq x y z
N MET A 1 54.85 -8.49 12.55
CA MET A 1 53.69 -8.68 13.45
C MET A 1 52.78 -7.46 13.34
N THR A 2 51.63 -7.73 12.71
CA THR A 2 50.42 -6.93 12.43
C THR A 2 50.14 -5.74 13.35
N SER A 3 50.14 -4.51 12.83
CA SER A 3 49.01 -3.80 12.20
C SER A 3 47.86 -3.48 13.16
N LYS A 4 47.86 -2.25 13.68
CA LYS A 4 46.71 -1.57 14.29
C LYS A 4 46.38 -0.34 13.44
N ASN A 5 45.08 -0.16 13.24
CA ASN A 5 44.36 1.09 12.97
C ASN A 5 44.61 1.81 11.64
N ARG A 6 43.67 1.61 10.71
CA ARG A 6 43.25 2.64 9.76
C ARG A 6 41.75 2.52 9.45
N TRP A 7 40.91 2.89 10.41
CA TRP A 7 39.50 3.23 10.14
C TRP A 7 39.37 4.75 10.25
N ARG A 8 39.50 5.43 9.10
CA ARG A 8 39.17 6.84 8.95
C ARG A 8 38.26 6.98 7.73
N THR A 9 37.00 7.27 8.02
CA THR A 9 36.06 8.08 7.22
C THR A 9 35.98 7.78 5.71
N GLN A 10 35.12 6.81 5.36
CA GLN A 10 34.31 6.82 4.14
C GLN A 10 32.90 6.40 4.54
N SER A 11 32.10 7.34 5.04
CA SER A 11 30.72 7.09 5.44
C SER A 11 29.82 8.14 4.81
N SER A 12 29.31 7.82 3.63
CA SER A 12 28.10 8.43 3.04
C SER A 12 27.65 7.75 1.73
N MET A 13 28.51 6.98 1.05
CA MET A 13 28.12 6.29 -0.20
C MET A 13 27.94 4.76 -0.11
N GLN A 14 28.49 4.08 0.91
CA GLN A 14 28.36 2.61 1.06
C GLN A 14 27.04 2.17 1.74
N GLY A 15 26.45 2.98 2.62
CA GLY A 15 25.20 2.63 3.31
C GLY A 15 23.96 2.61 2.40
N GLY A 16 24.03 3.25 1.23
CA GLY A 16 22.95 3.28 0.25
C GLY A 16 22.83 1.99 -0.57
N SER A 17 23.96 1.43 -1.01
CA SER A 17 24.00 0.20 -1.82
C SER A 17 23.66 -1.04 -1.01
N ASP A 18 24.11 -1.11 0.24
CA ASP A 18 23.90 -2.26 1.13
C ASP A 18 22.42 -2.44 1.50
N ALA A 19 21.74 -1.35 1.89
CA ALA A 19 20.30 -1.40 2.19
C ALA A 19 19.43 -1.67 0.95
N SER A 20 19.89 -1.32 -0.26
CA SER A 20 19.18 -1.68 -1.49
C SER A 20 19.37 -3.16 -1.85
N ALA A 21 20.56 -3.72 -1.58
CA ALA A 21 20.83 -5.14 -1.73
C ALA A 21 20.04 -5.99 -0.71
N GLU A 22 19.93 -5.53 0.54
CA GLU A 22 19.11 -6.18 1.59
C GLU A 22 17.64 -6.27 1.17
N ILE A 23 17.04 -5.16 0.71
CA ILE A 23 15.65 -5.15 0.24
C ILE A 23 15.45 -6.07 -0.96
N ALA A 24 16.40 -6.09 -1.91
CA ALA A 24 16.33 -6.98 -3.05
C ALA A 24 16.36 -8.46 -2.63
N ALA A 25 17.26 -8.83 -1.72
CA ALA A 25 17.35 -10.20 -1.19
C ALA A 25 16.08 -10.61 -0.43
N LEU A 26 15.51 -9.73 0.40
CA LEU A 26 14.24 -9.98 1.09
C LEU A 26 13.09 -10.18 0.10
N ARG A 27 13.05 -9.38 -0.97
CA ARG A 27 12.05 -9.53 -2.03
C ARG A 27 12.21 -10.85 -2.76
N ASP A 28 13.43 -11.24 -3.11
CA ASP A 28 13.67 -12.51 -3.81
C ASP A 28 13.28 -13.72 -2.95
N ALA A 29 13.63 -13.69 -1.66
CA ALA A 29 13.22 -14.72 -0.70
C ALA A 29 11.69 -14.81 -0.58
N LEU A 30 11.00 -13.67 -0.56
CA LEU A 30 9.54 -13.61 -0.54
C LEU A 30 8.93 -14.20 -1.83
N GLU A 31 9.39 -13.81 -3.01
CA GLU A 31 8.88 -14.33 -4.29
C GLU A 31 9.05 -15.84 -4.38
N GLN A 32 10.23 -16.35 -4.00
CA GLN A 32 10.50 -17.80 -3.98
C GLN A 32 9.58 -18.51 -2.99
N ARG A 33 9.38 -17.94 -1.80
CA ARG A 33 8.52 -18.55 -0.79
C ARG A 33 7.05 -18.55 -1.19
N ILE A 34 6.53 -17.45 -1.73
CA ILE A 34 5.17 -17.40 -2.29
C ILE A 34 5.00 -18.43 -3.40
N ALA A 35 5.97 -18.52 -4.32
CA ALA A 35 5.93 -19.49 -5.41
C ALA A 35 5.84 -20.93 -4.88
N HIS A 36 6.61 -21.25 -3.84
CA HIS A 36 6.54 -22.55 -3.18
C HIS A 36 5.21 -22.77 -2.43
N LEU A 37 4.71 -21.76 -1.71
CA LEU A 37 3.44 -21.86 -0.96
C LEU A 37 2.22 -21.98 -1.88
N LEU A 38 2.31 -21.55 -3.13
CA LEU A 38 1.26 -21.66 -4.15
C LEU A 38 1.48 -22.82 -5.13
N ASP A 39 2.56 -23.59 -5.00
CA ASP A 39 2.74 -24.83 -5.77
C ASP A 39 1.91 -25.95 -5.14
N ALA A 40 0.70 -26.14 -5.67
CA ALA A 40 -0.25 -27.15 -5.19
C ALA A 40 -0.01 -28.56 -5.78
N GLY A 41 1.11 -28.82 -6.43
CA GLY A 41 1.35 -30.09 -7.14
C GLY A 41 0.39 -30.34 -8.31
N THR A 42 -0.39 -29.33 -8.69
CA THR A 42 -1.35 -29.37 -9.78
C THR A 42 -0.59 -29.22 -11.10
N GLY A 43 -0.81 -30.14 -12.04
CA GLY A 43 -0.09 -30.18 -13.32
C GLY A 43 -0.20 -28.89 -14.13
N ARG A 44 0.63 -28.77 -15.17
CA ARG A 44 0.83 -27.59 -16.04
C ARG A 44 -0.44 -27.04 -16.73
N HIS A 45 -1.61 -27.66 -16.53
CA HIS A 45 -2.89 -27.31 -17.13
C HIS A 45 -3.95 -26.85 -16.10
N ASP A 46 -3.63 -26.75 -14.82
CA ASP A 46 -4.56 -26.22 -13.83
C ASP A 46 -4.68 -24.69 -13.96
N ARG A 47 -5.81 -24.27 -14.53
CA ARG A 47 -6.12 -22.87 -14.81
C ARG A 47 -6.39 -22.06 -13.54
N LEU A 48 -6.90 -22.68 -12.47
CA LEU A 48 -7.12 -22.03 -11.18
C LEU A 48 -5.77 -21.80 -10.47
N ALA A 49 -4.91 -22.82 -10.44
CA ALA A 49 -3.58 -22.66 -9.87
C ALA A 49 -2.76 -21.60 -10.63
N ALA A 50 -2.86 -21.59 -11.96
CA ALA A 50 -2.21 -20.58 -12.79
C ALA A 50 -2.71 -19.15 -12.51
N SER A 51 -4.01 -18.95 -12.35
CA SER A 51 -4.58 -17.62 -12.05
C SER A 51 -4.19 -17.14 -10.65
N MET A 52 -4.20 -18.01 -9.63
CA MET A 52 -3.71 -17.70 -8.28
C MET A 52 -2.25 -17.27 -8.31
N ARG A 53 -1.39 -18.00 -9.02
CA ARG A 53 0.03 -17.63 -9.18
C ARG A 53 0.18 -16.30 -9.92
N ALA A 54 -0.57 -16.08 -11.00
CA ALA A 54 -0.53 -14.82 -11.75
C ALA A 54 -1.02 -13.62 -10.94
N ALA A 55 -1.97 -13.81 -10.03
CA ALA A 55 -2.48 -12.76 -9.14
C ALA A 55 -1.42 -12.30 -8.13
N VAL A 56 -0.67 -13.24 -7.56
CA VAL A 56 0.27 -12.94 -6.48
C VAL A 56 1.69 -12.69 -6.99
N LEU A 57 2.21 -13.51 -7.91
CA LEU A 57 3.59 -13.44 -8.40
C LEU A 57 3.76 -12.38 -9.49
N GLY A 58 4.92 -11.72 -9.49
CA GLY A 58 5.30 -10.78 -10.55
C GLY A 58 5.59 -9.37 -10.04
N SER A 59 5.24 -8.36 -10.85
CA SER A 59 5.55 -6.97 -10.54
C SER A 59 4.72 -6.48 -9.36
N GLY A 60 5.36 -5.85 -8.38
CA GLY A 60 4.73 -5.32 -7.18
C GLY A 60 5.77 -4.67 -6.29
N LYS A 61 5.37 -3.63 -5.54
CA LYS A 61 6.28 -2.93 -4.60
C LYS A 61 6.61 -3.80 -3.37
N ARG A 62 5.82 -4.84 -3.09
CA ARG A 62 5.95 -5.75 -1.93
C ARG A 62 6.08 -5.00 -0.60
N MET A 63 5.40 -3.88 -0.49
CA MET A 63 5.57 -2.94 0.63
C MET A 63 5.22 -3.56 1.99
N ARG A 64 4.07 -4.22 2.07
CA ARG A 64 3.57 -4.85 3.31
C ARG A 64 4.48 -5.98 3.80
N PRO A 65 4.81 -7.01 2.98
CA PRO A 65 5.70 -8.08 3.43
C PRO A 65 7.11 -7.58 3.77
N LEU A 66 7.66 -6.64 2.99
CA LEU A 66 8.96 -6.02 3.32
C LEU A 66 8.89 -5.28 4.66
N LEU A 67 7.83 -4.51 4.90
CA LEU A 67 7.65 -3.81 6.18
C LEU A 67 7.59 -4.79 7.36
N LEU A 68 6.83 -5.90 7.22
CA LEU A 68 6.75 -6.93 8.26
C LEU A 68 8.14 -7.47 8.61
N MET A 69 8.88 -7.90 7.59
CA MET A 69 10.22 -8.49 7.76
C MET A 69 11.21 -7.49 8.37
N LEU A 70 11.18 -6.22 7.94
CA LEU A 70 12.07 -5.18 8.45
C LEU A 70 11.74 -4.79 9.90
N VAL A 71 10.45 -4.67 10.24
CA VAL A 71 10.02 -4.43 11.63
C VAL A 71 10.43 -5.61 12.51
N ALA A 72 10.17 -6.84 12.09
CA ALA A 72 10.58 -8.04 12.82
C ALA A 72 12.10 -8.08 13.02
N ALA A 73 12.89 -7.76 11.99
CA ALA A 73 14.35 -7.70 12.08
C ALA A 73 14.85 -6.60 13.01
N ASP A 74 14.25 -5.40 12.98
CA ASP A 74 14.60 -4.29 13.88
C ASP A 74 14.23 -4.58 15.34
N LEU A 75 13.21 -5.43 15.57
CA LEU A 75 12.86 -5.96 16.89
C LEU A 75 13.74 -7.15 17.33
N GLY A 76 14.71 -7.59 16.49
CA GLY A 76 15.57 -8.73 16.79
C GLY A 76 14.86 -10.09 16.70
N CYS A 77 13.70 -10.17 16.04
CA CYS A 77 12.95 -11.41 15.88
C CYS A 77 13.70 -12.40 14.98
N SER A 78 13.96 -13.60 15.51
CA SER A 78 14.58 -14.72 14.78
C SER A 78 13.57 -15.82 14.43
N CYS A 79 12.27 -15.55 14.60
CA CYS A 79 11.22 -16.55 14.38
C CYS A 79 11.20 -17.02 12.90
N PRO A 80 11.26 -18.33 12.63
CA PRO A 80 11.26 -18.84 11.26
C PRO A 80 9.93 -18.58 10.51
N ALA A 81 8.85 -18.29 11.23
CA ALA A 81 7.55 -17.96 10.64
C ALA A 81 7.49 -16.58 9.98
N VAL A 82 8.44 -15.66 10.22
CA VAL A 82 8.36 -14.27 9.73
C VAL A 82 8.10 -14.22 8.22
N LEU A 83 8.81 -15.05 7.44
CA LEU A 83 8.64 -15.09 5.98
C LEU A 83 7.26 -15.63 5.57
N ASP A 84 6.75 -16.65 6.25
CA ASP A 84 5.43 -17.24 5.98
C ASP A 84 4.29 -16.27 6.30
N VAL A 85 4.41 -15.56 7.42
CA VAL A 85 3.44 -14.54 7.83
C VAL A 85 3.46 -13.36 6.85
N ALA A 86 4.65 -12.92 6.41
CA ALA A 86 4.78 -11.91 5.35
C ALA A 86 4.12 -12.37 4.03
N CYS A 87 4.32 -13.64 3.63
CA CYS A 87 3.65 -14.21 2.46
C CYS A 87 2.13 -14.21 2.60
N ALA A 88 1.60 -14.61 3.76
CA ALA A 88 0.16 -14.64 4.01
C ALA A 88 -0.49 -13.26 3.84
N VAL A 89 0.13 -12.20 4.39
CA VAL A 89 -0.33 -10.82 4.24
C VAL A 89 -0.34 -10.38 2.77
N GLU A 90 0.72 -10.68 2.02
CA GLU A 90 0.80 -10.30 0.60
C GLU A 90 -0.20 -11.10 -0.26
N ILE A 91 -0.46 -12.36 0.08
CA ILE A 91 -1.49 -13.18 -0.58
C ILE A 91 -2.89 -12.60 -0.35
N VAL A 92 -3.22 -12.17 0.87
CA VAL A 92 -4.47 -11.47 1.15
C VAL A 92 -4.57 -10.18 0.36
N HIS A 93 -3.50 -9.38 0.33
CA HIS A 93 -3.48 -8.15 -0.45
C HIS A 93 -3.72 -8.40 -1.94
N ALA A 94 -3.06 -9.40 -2.52
CA ALA A 94 -3.27 -9.76 -3.92
C ALA A 94 -4.71 -10.22 -4.19
N ALA A 95 -5.28 -11.05 -3.31
CA ALA A 95 -6.66 -11.50 -3.44
C ALA A 95 -7.67 -10.33 -3.38
N SER A 96 -7.44 -9.34 -2.50
CA SER A 96 -8.31 -8.17 -2.43
C SER A 96 -8.25 -7.35 -3.72
N LEU A 97 -7.06 -7.20 -4.33
CA LEU A 97 -6.91 -6.48 -5.60
C LEU A 97 -7.63 -7.19 -6.76
N VAL A 98 -7.60 -8.53 -6.80
CA VAL A 98 -8.34 -9.28 -7.84
C VAL A 98 -9.84 -9.05 -7.71
N LEU A 99 -10.37 -9.01 -6.49
CA LEU A 99 -11.79 -8.70 -6.25
C LEU A 99 -12.12 -7.25 -6.62
N ASP A 100 -11.28 -6.28 -6.23
CA ASP A 100 -11.46 -4.86 -6.57
C ASP A 100 -11.53 -4.66 -8.09
N ASP A 101 -10.73 -5.41 -8.87
CA ASP A 101 -10.68 -5.29 -10.33
C ASP A 101 -11.93 -5.84 -11.04
N MET A 102 -12.83 -6.54 -10.37
CA MET A 102 -13.99 -7.22 -11.01
C MET A 102 -14.95 -6.23 -11.68
N PRO A 103 -15.70 -6.64 -12.73
CA PRO A 103 -16.65 -5.77 -13.43
C PRO A 103 -17.74 -5.16 -12.55
N CYS A 104 -18.15 -5.84 -11.48
CA CYS A 104 -19.12 -5.33 -10.50
C CYS A 104 -18.51 -4.41 -9.43
N MET A 105 -17.19 -4.18 -9.47
CA MET A 105 -16.41 -3.35 -8.54
C MET A 105 -15.80 -2.19 -9.32
N ASP A 106 -14.46 -2.11 -9.47
CA ASP A 106 -13.80 -1.03 -10.22
C ASP A 106 -13.72 -1.30 -11.74
N ASN A 107 -14.08 -2.50 -12.21
CA ASN A 107 -14.06 -2.90 -13.62
C ASN A 107 -12.73 -2.59 -14.34
N ALA A 108 -11.61 -2.77 -13.64
CA ALA A 108 -10.29 -2.44 -14.15
C ALA A 108 -9.83 -3.44 -15.22
N THR A 109 -9.30 -2.94 -16.33
CA THR A 109 -8.80 -3.79 -17.41
C THR A 109 -7.31 -4.11 -17.27
N LEU A 110 -6.55 -3.18 -16.67
CA LEU A 110 -5.11 -3.31 -16.43
C LEU A 110 -4.74 -3.09 -14.96
N ARG A 111 -3.77 -3.88 -14.50
CA ARG A 111 -3.10 -3.71 -13.21
C ARG A 111 -1.60 -3.97 -13.34
N ARG A 112 -0.81 -2.99 -12.91
CA ARG A 112 0.66 -2.98 -12.99
C ARG A 112 1.16 -3.27 -14.42
N GLY A 113 0.48 -2.68 -15.42
CA GLY A 113 0.80 -2.84 -16.84
C GLY A 113 0.45 -4.20 -17.45
N LYS A 114 -0.34 -5.03 -16.76
CA LYS A 114 -0.79 -6.35 -17.24
C LYS A 114 -2.32 -6.45 -17.21
N PRO A 115 -2.94 -7.28 -18.05
CA PRO A 115 -4.37 -7.59 -17.94
C PRO A 115 -4.74 -8.06 -16.54
N THR A 116 -5.87 -7.58 -16.02
CA THR A 116 -6.41 -8.06 -14.74
C THR A 116 -6.81 -9.54 -14.83
N ILE A 117 -6.91 -10.21 -13.69
CA ILE A 117 -7.12 -11.67 -13.64
C ILE A 117 -8.43 -12.07 -14.31
N HIS A 118 -9.51 -11.31 -14.13
CA HIS A 118 -10.78 -11.61 -14.78
C HIS A 118 -10.69 -11.46 -16.31
N ARG A 119 -9.88 -10.52 -16.83
CA ARG A 119 -9.64 -10.34 -18.26
C ARG A 119 -8.82 -11.49 -18.85
N GLN A 120 -7.84 -11.99 -18.10
CA GLN A 120 -6.94 -13.04 -18.58
C GLN A 120 -7.55 -14.45 -18.42
N TYR A 121 -8.28 -14.71 -17.34
CA TYR A 121 -8.71 -16.05 -16.95
C TYR A 121 -10.23 -16.23 -16.85
N GLY A 122 -11.04 -15.17 -16.94
CA GLY A 122 -12.49 -15.20 -16.73
C GLY A 122 -12.91 -14.76 -15.33
N GLU A 123 -14.12 -14.22 -15.22
CA GLU A 123 -14.71 -13.73 -13.96
C GLU A 123 -14.90 -14.84 -12.92
N ASP A 124 -15.37 -16.01 -13.36
CA ASP A 124 -15.53 -17.21 -12.54
C ASP A 124 -14.20 -17.65 -11.92
N VAL A 125 -13.15 -17.71 -12.72
CA VAL A 125 -11.80 -18.07 -12.27
C VAL A 125 -11.23 -17.01 -11.32
N ALA A 126 -11.46 -15.72 -11.58
CA ALA A 126 -11.01 -14.65 -10.71
C ALA A 126 -11.64 -14.73 -9.32
N ILE A 127 -12.96 -14.94 -9.24
CA ILE A 127 -13.68 -15.09 -7.96
C ILE A 127 -13.16 -16.32 -7.19
N LEU A 128 -13.06 -17.47 -7.85
CA LEU A 128 -12.59 -18.70 -7.22
C LEU A 128 -11.13 -18.60 -6.76
N ALA A 129 -10.27 -17.96 -7.56
CA ALA A 129 -8.87 -17.71 -7.19
C ALA A 129 -8.78 -16.83 -5.94
N SER A 130 -9.57 -15.75 -5.86
CA SER A 130 -9.57 -14.86 -4.69
C SER A 130 -10.00 -15.58 -3.42
N VAL A 131 -11.06 -16.40 -3.48
CA VAL A 131 -11.51 -17.22 -2.34
C VAL A 131 -10.40 -18.19 -1.92
N ALA A 132 -9.81 -18.91 -2.87
CA ALA A 132 -8.74 -19.87 -2.59
C ALA A 132 -7.48 -19.19 -1.99
N LEU A 133 -7.09 -18.01 -2.49
CA LEU A 133 -5.96 -17.23 -1.97
C LEU A 133 -6.22 -16.74 -0.54
N LEU A 134 -7.41 -16.20 -0.26
CA LEU A 134 -7.79 -15.79 1.09
C LEU A 134 -7.72 -16.97 2.06
N THR A 135 -8.35 -18.10 1.73
CA THR A 135 -8.29 -19.32 2.55
C THR A 135 -6.86 -19.84 2.71
N ARG A 136 -6.05 -19.78 1.65
CA ARG A 136 -4.64 -20.20 1.70
C ARG A 136 -3.82 -19.35 2.66
N ALA A 137 -4.03 -18.04 2.72
CA ALA A 137 -3.34 -17.16 3.67
C ALA A 137 -3.61 -17.57 5.13
N PHE A 138 -4.86 -17.85 5.50
CA PHE A 138 -5.19 -18.37 6.83
C PHE A 138 -4.53 -19.73 7.09
N GLY A 139 -4.52 -20.62 6.09
CA GLY A 139 -3.83 -21.90 6.19
C GLY A 139 -2.32 -21.77 6.42
N ILE A 140 -1.68 -20.79 5.77
CA ILE A 140 -0.26 -20.48 5.97
C ILE A 140 -0.01 -20.05 7.41
N LEU A 141 -0.80 -19.12 7.96
CA LEU A 141 -0.67 -18.70 9.36
C LEU A 141 -0.92 -19.87 10.33
N ALA A 142 -1.94 -20.68 10.07
CA ALA A 142 -2.27 -21.85 10.89
C ALA A 142 -1.19 -22.94 10.84
N ALA A 143 -0.39 -23.02 9.77
CA ALA A 143 0.69 -24.01 9.63
C ALA A 143 2.10 -23.43 9.90
N ALA A 144 2.24 -22.13 10.15
CA ALA A 144 3.53 -21.47 10.28
C ALA A 144 4.43 -22.12 11.36
N PRO A 145 5.70 -22.41 11.07
CA PRO A 145 6.56 -23.17 11.98
C PRO A 145 7.09 -22.30 13.13
N GLY A 146 7.41 -22.91 14.27
CA GLY A 146 8.17 -22.23 15.33
C GLY A 146 7.44 -21.09 16.04
N ILE A 147 6.10 -21.07 16.02
CA ILE A 147 5.28 -20.13 16.78
C ILE A 147 4.43 -20.83 17.85
N PRO A 148 4.32 -20.27 19.07
CA PRO A 148 3.43 -20.80 20.11
C PRO A 148 1.96 -20.84 19.67
N PRO A 149 1.14 -21.78 20.17
CA PRO A 149 -0.28 -21.87 19.81
C PRO A 149 -1.07 -20.57 20.05
N ALA A 150 -0.82 -19.86 21.15
CA ALA A 150 -1.48 -18.59 21.45
C ALA A 150 -1.11 -17.49 20.42
N THR A 151 0.17 -17.37 20.08
CA THR A 151 0.64 -16.44 19.04
C THR A 151 0.04 -16.79 17.68
N ARG A 152 -0.01 -18.07 17.31
CA ARG A 152 -0.65 -18.56 16.08
C ARG A 152 -2.13 -18.17 16.00
N ALA A 153 -2.89 -18.43 17.07
CA ALA A 153 -4.29 -18.07 17.15
C ALA A 153 -4.49 -16.55 17.01
N ARG A 154 -3.63 -15.75 17.67
CA ARG A 154 -3.62 -14.29 17.54
C ARG A 154 -3.38 -13.84 16.10
N LEU A 155 -2.37 -14.37 15.40
CA LEU A 155 -2.10 -14.01 14.00
C LEU A 155 -3.30 -14.31 13.09
N VAL A 156 -3.92 -15.49 13.24
CA VAL A 156 -5.11 -15.88 12.47
C VAL A 156 -6.29 -14.95 12.77
N ALA A 157 -6.53 -14.65 14.05
CA ALA A 157 -7.60 -13.75 14.49
C ALA A 157 -7.39 -12.32 13.95
N THR A 158 -6.18 -11.76 14.09
CA THR A 158 -5.82 -10.44 13.54
C THR A 158 -6.11 -10.38 12.05
N LEU A 159 -5.71 -11.40 11.26
CA LEU A 159 -6.00 -11.42 9.83
C LEU A 159 -7.49 -11.53 9.52
N ALA A 160 -8.22 -12.33 10.30
CA ALA A 160 -9.65 -12.57 10.10
C ALA A 160 -10.48 -11.30 10.36
N GLU A 161 -10.17 -10.60 11.45
CA GLU A 161 -10.79 -9.32 11.79
C GLU A 161 -10.44 -8.24 10.76
N THR A 162 -9.18 -8.20 10.32
CA THR A 162 -8.70 -7.26 9.31
C THR A 162 -9.42 -7.45 7.98
N VAL A 163 -9.58 -8.69 7.51
CA VAL A 163 -10.27 -8.98 6.24
C VAL A 163 -11.79 -8.86 6.37
N GLY A 164 -12.34 -9.19 7.55
CA GLY A 164 -13.75 -9.43 7.77
C GLY A 164 -14.68 -8.22 7.59
N ALA A 165 -15.94 -8.42 7.98
CA ALA A 165 -17.04 -7.50 7.72
C ALA A 165 -16.93 -6.11 8.36
N GLN A 166 -16.03 -5.92 9.33
CA GLN A 166 -15.72 -4.61 9.94
C GLN A 166 -14.37 -4.03 9.46
N GLY A 167 -13.62 -4.79 8.66
CA GLY A 167 -12.30 -4.44 8.16
C GLY A 167 -12.29 -4.07 6.68
N LEU A 168 -11.41 -4.71 5.89
CA LEU A 168 -11.22 -4.44 4.46
C LEU A 168 -12.54 -4.50 3.68
N VAL A 169 -13.38 -5.52 3.94
CA VAL A 169 -14.68 -5.66 3.26
C VAL A 169 -15.60 -4.48 3.56
N ARG A 170 -15.58 -3.95 4.79
CA ARG A 170 -16.35 -2.75 5.14
C ARG A 170 -15.86 -1.53 4.38
N GLY A 171 -14.54 -1.33 4.34
CA GLY A 171 -13.92 -0.25 3.60
C GLY A 171 -14.27 -0.28 2.12
N GLN A 172 -14.21 -1.46 1.49
CA GLN A 172 -14.59 -1.62 0.09
C GLN A 172 -16.09 -1.37 -0.15
N TYR A 173 -16.96 -1.85 0.74
CA TYR A 173 -18.40 -1.56 0.64
C TYR A 173 -18.68 -0.06 0.72
N GLU A 174 -18.05 0.65 1.67
CA GLU A 174 -18.21 2.09 1.84
C GLU A 174 -17.60 2.90 0.69
N ASP A 175 -16.53 2.41 0.06
CA ASP A 175 -15.95 3.02 -1.14
C ASP A 175 -16.92 2.96 -2.33
N LEU A 176 -17.55 1.81 -2.56
CA LEU A 176 -18.49 1.59 -3.66
C LEU A 176 -19.81 2.35 -3.48
N HIS A 177 -20.30 2.48 -2.25
CA HIS A 177 -21.62 3.05 -1.94
C HIS A 177 -21.57 4.47 -1.38
N GLY A 178 -20.38 5.03 -1.17
CA GLY A 178 -20.20 6.31 -0.49
C GLY A 178 -20.60 7.54 -1.31
N GLY A 179 -20.77 7.42 -2.62
CA GLY A 179 -21.11 8.53 -3.52
C GLY A 179 -20.03 9.63 -3.62
N ALA A 180 -20.29 10.66 -4.42
CA ALA A 180 -19.33 11.75 -4.68
C ALA A 180 -19.27 12.82 -3.58
N ALA A 181 -20.35 13.00 -2.80
CA ALA A 181 -20.48 14.06 -1.80
C ALA A 181 -20.12 13.57 -0.37
N ARG A 182 -18.89 13.11 -0.18
CA ARG A 182 -18.41 12.63 1.14
C ARG A 182 -17.65 13.72 1.89
N SER A 183 -17.81 13.75 3.21
CA SER A 183 -16.95 14.58 4.06
C SER A 183 -15.52 14.04 4.08
N ALA A 184 -14.53 14.91 4.30
CA ALA A 184 -13.14 14.49 4.44
C ALA A 184 -12.95 13.42 5.53
N GLY A 185 -13.75 13.47 6.61
CA GLY A 185 -13.76 12.46 7.66
C GLY A 185 -14.24 11.09 7.17
N ALA A 186 -15.34 11.03 6.40
CA ALA A 186 -15.85 9.78 5.85
C ALA A 186 -14.88 9.16 4.82
N ILE A 187 -14.23 9.99 4.01
CA ILE A 187 -13.16 9.56 3.08
C ILE A 187 -11.99 8.97 3.87
N ALA A 188 -11.54 9.66 4.92
CA ALA A 188 -10.45 9.18 5.77
C ALA A 188 -10.77 7.84 6.44
N THR A 189 -11.97 7.67 7.00
CA THR A 189 -12.40 6.39 7.59
C THR A 189 -12.48 5.27 6.56
N THR A 190 -12.99 5.55 5.36
CA THR A 190 -13.05 4.55 4.28
C THR A 190 -11.64 4.12 3.88
N ASN A 191 -10.72 5.07 3.72
CA ASN A 191 -9.34 4.82 3.33
C ASN A 191 -8.56 4.08 4.42
N GLU A 192 -8.79 4.42 5.70
CA GLU A 192 -8.24 3.69 6.83
C GLU A 192 -8.67 2.23 6.80
N ARG A 193 -9.95 1.96 6.52
CA ARG A 193 -10.47 0.59 6.42
C ARG A 193 -9.99 -0.16 5.19
N LYS A 194 -9.93 0.48 4.01
CA LYS A 194 -9.53 -0.17 2.75
C LYS A 194 -8.02 -0.41 2.65
N THR A 195 -7.21 0.52 3.14
CA THR A 195 -5.75 0.50 2.94
C THR A 195 -4.97 0.36 4.24
N GLY A 196 -5.39 1.09 5.29
CA GLY A 196 -4.68 1.21 6.56
C GLY A 196 -4.73 -0.06 7.42
N LEU A 197 -5.89 -0.70 7.53
CA LEU A 197 -6.06 -1.86 8.42
C LEU A 197 -5.11 -3.02 8.11
N LEU A 198 -4.91 -3.36 6.83
CA LEU A 198 -3.97 -4.43 6.48
C LEU A 198 -2.52 -4.03 6.76
N LEU A 199 -2.18 -2.75 6.66
CA LEU A 199 -0.85 -2.25 7.05
C LEU A 199 -0.66 -2.32 8.58
N SER A 200 -1.68 -1.94 9.35
CA SER A 200 -1.69 -2.09 10.81
C SER A 200 -1.53 -3.54 11.24
N ALA A 201 -2.30 -4.45 10.63
CA ALA A 201 -2.17 -5.88 10.85
C ALA A 201 -0.78 -6.41 10.51
N THR A 202 -0.16 -5.92 9.43
CA THR A 202 1.22 -6.29 9.05
C THR A 202 2.20 -6.00 10.19
N VAL A 203 2.13 -4.81 10.77
CA VAL A 203 3.03 -4.37 11.84
C VAL A 203 2.71 -5.09 13.16
N GLU A 204 1.42 -5.26 13.47
CA GLU A 204 0.97 -5.99 14.66
C GLU A 204 1.42 -7.46 14.62
N MET A 205 1.36 -8.11 13.46
CA MET A 205 1.87 -9.46 13.30
C MET A 205 3.38 -9.55 13.51
N ALA A 206 4.16 -8.56 13.04
CA ALA A 206 5.60 -8.51 13.34
C ALA A 206 5.86 -8.38 14.86
N ALA A 207 5.12 -7.48 15.53
CA ALA A 207 5.21 -7.30 16.98
C ALA A 207 4.83 -8.59 17.74
N ALA A 208 3.78 -9.28 17.27
CA ALA A 208 3.31 -10.54 17.84
C ALA A 208 4.33 -11.68 17.71
N LEU A 209 5.08 -11.72 16.60
CA LEU A 209 6.16 -12.70 16.39
C LEU A 209 7.42 -12.39 17.20
N ALA A 210 7.67 -11.11 17.47
CA ALA A 210 8.80 -10.64 18.26
C ALA A 210 8.54 -10.69 19.78
N GLU A 211 7.31 -11.01 20.21
CA GLU A 211 6.90 -11.10 21.61
C GLU A 211 7.24 -9.84 22.42
N VAL A 212 7.06 -8.67 21.79
CA VAL A 212 7.35 -7.37 22.41
C VAL A 212 6.37 -7.05 23.54
N ASP A 213 6.79 -6.17 24.45
CA ASP A 213 5.92 -5.65 25.48
C ASP A 213 4.82 -4.72 24.92
N GLU A 214 3.82 -4.44 25.76
CA GLU A 214 2.66 -3.64 25.38
C GLU A 214 3.02 -2.18 25.06
N GLN A 215 4.11 -1.65 25.60
CA GLN A 215 4.55 -0.28 25.32
C GLN A 215 5.09 -0.17 23.89
N VAL A 216 5.92 -1.12 23.48
CA VAL A 216 6.44 -1.23 22.11
C VAL A 216 5.30 -1.53 21.14
N ALA A 217 4.41 -2.48 21.48
CA ALA A 217 3.25 -2.82 20.65
C ALA A 217 2.34 -1.61 20.39
N ARG A 218 2.05 -0.79 21.43
CA ARG A 218 1.28 0.46 21.27
C ARG A 218 1.98 1.45 20.34
N SER A 219 3.30 1.61 20.48
CA SER A 219 4.07 2.52 19.63
C SER A 219 4.07 2.06 18.17
N LEU A 220 4.18 0.75 17.93
CA LEU A 220 4.11 0.14 16.60
C LEU A 220 2.72 0.29 15.96
N ARG A 221 1.64 0.12 16.73
CA ARG A 221 0.27 0.36 16.23
C ARG A 221 0.07 1.82 15.81
N ALA A 222 0.54 2.76 16.62
CA ALA A 222 0.46 4.18 16.29
C ALA A 222 1.34 4.57 15.08
N PHE A 223 2.53 3.95 14.95
CA PHE A 223 3.35 4.03 13.74
C PHE A 223 2.58 3.56 12.51
N ALA A 224 1.96 2.38 12.57
CA ALA A 224 1.29 1.79 11.40
C ALA A 224 0.10 2.63 10.93
N LEU A 225 -0.66 3.20 11.88
CA LEU A 225 -1.76 4.14 11.58
C LEU A 225 -1.26 5.40 10.87
N ALA A 226 -0.24 6.07 11.43
CA ALA A 226 0.35 7.26 10.83
C ALA A 226 0.93 6.97 9.44
N ALA A 227 1.65 5.85 9.29
CA ALA A 227 2.18 5.40 8.00
C ALA A 227 1.06 5.14 6.98
N GLY A 228 -0.04 4.50 7.40
CA GLY A 228 -1.21 4.25 6.56
C GLY A 228 -1.83 5.54 6.01
N HIS A 229 -2.01 6.54 6.87
CA HIS A 229 -2.51 7.86 6.44
C HIS A 229 -1.54 8.55 5.47
N ALA A 230 -0.24 8.52 5.76
CA ALA A 230 0.77 9.07 4.86
C ALA A 230 0.75 8.40 3.49
N PHE A 231 0.66 7.07 3.43
CA PHE A 231 0.60 6.31 2.17
C PHE A 231 -0.61 6.69 1.34
N GLN A 232 -1.77 6.85 1.97
CA GLN A 232 -2.98 7.25 1.25
C GLN A 232 -2.84 8.64 0.63
N ILE A 233 -2.36 9.63 1.39
CA ILE A 233 -2.18 10.99 0.87
C ILE A 233 -1.19 10.97 -0.30
N ARG A 234 -0.14 10.17 -0.21
CA ARG A 234 0.82 9.98 -1.30
C ARG A 234 0.19 9.34 -2.54
N ASP A 235 -0.59 8.28 -2.37
CA ASP A 235 -1.25 7.60 -3.49
C ASP A 235 -2.25 8.57 -4.17
N ASP A 236 -3.00 9.36 -3.39
CA ASP A 236 -3.86 10.43 -3.93
C ASP A 236 -3.06 11.47 -4.76
N PHE A 237 -1.82 11.81 -4.37
CA PHE A 237 -0.95 12.67 -5.17
C PHE A 237 -0.47 12.01 -6.48
N LEU A 238 -0.24 10.69 -6.48
CA LEU A 238 0.14 9.94 -7.68
C LEU A 238 -1.01 9.81 -8.67
N ASP A 239 -2.25 9.80 -8.17
CA ASP A 239 -3.46 9.64 -8.99
C ASP A 239 -4.02 10.99 -9.53
N LEU A 240 -3.32 12.11 -9.30
CA LEU A 240 -3.70 13.41 -9.87
C LEU A 240 -3.59 13.43 -11.42
N PRO A 241 -4.53 14.11 -12.12
CA PRO A 241 -4.51 14.23 -13.58
C PRO A 241 -3.19 14.84 -14.10
N GLY A 242 -2.57 14.22 -15.10
CA GLY A 242 -1.29 14.66 -15.68
C GLY A 242 -0.11 13.74 -15.37
N ASN A 243 -0.27 12.77 -14.46
CA ASN A 243 0.68 11.67 -14.30
C ASN A 243 0.43 10.60 -15.36
N ASP A 244 1.49 10.23 -16.09
CA ASP A 244 1.44 9.31 -17.22
C ASP A 244 0.98 7.90 -16.77
N SER A 245 0.07 7.29 -17.54
CA SER A 245 -0.42 5.91 -17.31
C SER A 245 0.72 4.88 -17.25
N ALA A 246 1.84 5.16 -17.91
CA ALA A 246 3.07 4.38 -17.83
C ALA A 246 3.72 4.40 -16.43
N VAL A 247 3.46 5.44 -15.63
CA VAL A 247 4.01 5.63 -14.27
C VAL A 247 3.10 5.00 -13.20
N THR A 248 1.78 5.06 -13.37
CA THR A 248 0.81 4.51 -12.41
C THR A 248 0.55 3.01 -12.64
N GLY A 249 0.66 2.54 -13.89
CA GLY A 249 0.46 1.15 -14.27
C GLY A 249 -0.96 0.63 -14.08
N LYS A 250 -1.94 1.50 -13.87
CA LYS A 250 -3.38 1.22 -13.78
C LYS A 250 -4.14 2.08 -14.79
N ASP A 251 -5.39 1.76 -15.07
CA ASP A 251 -6.27 2.62 -15.87
C ASP A 251 -6.39 4.00 -15.21
N THR A 252 -5.92 5.04 -15.90
CA THR A 252 -6.00 6.43 -15.43
C THR A 252 -7.45 6.92 -15.49
N GLY A 253 -7.94 7.51 -14.40
CA GLY A 253 -9.27 8.15 -14.38
C GLY A 253 -10.45 7.26 -13.96
N LEU A 254 -10.22 6.05 -13.44
CA LEU A 254 -11.28 5.28 -12.76
C LEU A 254 -11.81 6.01 -11.50
N ASP A 255 -11.00 6.91 -10.94
CA ASP A 255 -11.38 7.78 -9.81
C ASP A 255 -11.93 9.15 -10.28
N LEU A 256 -12.19 9.36 -11.58
CA LEU A 256 -12.88 10.56 -12.09
C LEU A 256 -14.31 10.60 -11.51
N GLY A 257 -14.45 11.34 -10.40
CA GLY A 257 -15.71 11.49 -9.66
C GLY A 257 -15.69 10.93 -8.24
N LYS A 258 -14.64 10.22 -7.82
CA LYS A 258 -14.45 9.84 -6.40
C LYS A 258 -13.82 11.02 -5.63
N ALA A 259 -14.40 11.37 -4.49
CA ALA A 259 -13.81 12.37 -3.59
C ALA A 259 -12.56 11.78 -2.92
N THR A 260 -11.38 12.23 -3.35
CA THR A 260 -10.09 11.94 -2.72
C THR A 260 -9.80 12.95 -1.63
N LEU A 261 -8.86 12.63 -0.73
CA LEU A 261 -8.50 13.52 0.37
C LEU A 261 -7.87 14.81 -0.18
N VAL A 262 -7.03 14.69 -1.20
CA VAL A 262 -6.39 15.82 -1.89
C VAL A 262 -7.42 16.72 -2.58
N ASN A 263 -8.39 16.14 -3.29
CA ASN A 263 -9.44 16.92 -3.98
C ASN A 263 -10.35 17.66 -3.00
N THR A 264 -10.57 17.08 -1.80
CA THR A 264 -11.45 17.67 -0.77
C THR A 264 -10.75 18.74 0.07
N LEU A 265 -9.47 18.54 0.39
CA LEU A 265 -8.71 19.40 1.30
C LEU A 265 -7.87 20.47 0.59
N GLY A 266 -7.54 20.26 -0.68
CA GLY A 266 -6.56 21.05 -1.41
C GLY A 266 -5.12 20.58 -1.19
N LEU A 267 -4.25 20.92 -2.15
CA LEU A 267 -2.86 20.44 -2.21
C LEU A 267 -2.03 20.84 -0.98
N ASP A 268 -2.18 22.07 -0.49
CA ASP A 268 -1.37 22.59 0.60
C ASP A 268 -1.74 21.95 1.96
N GLU A 269 -3.03 21.72 2.19
CA GLU A 269 -3.52 21.00 3.36
C GLU A 269 -3.05 19.54 3.33
N ALA A 270 -3.17 18.87 2.18
CA ALA A 270 -2.72 17.50 2.01
C ALA A 270 -1.21 17.35 2.28
N ARG A 271 -0.38 18.30 1.79
CA ARG A 271 1.06 18.34 2.09
C ARG A 271 1.34 18.50 3.58
N ARG A 272 0.65 19.41 4.25
CA ARG A 272 0.85 19.66 5.68
C ARG A 272 0.50 18.43 6.52
N ARG A 273 -0.60 17.74 6.17
CA ARG A 273 -0.99 16.48 6.82
C ARG A 273 0.01 15.36 6.55
N LEU A 274 0.49 15.22 5.31
CA LEU A 274 1.54 14.26 4.99
C LEU A 274 2.79 14.49 5.84
N ALA A 275 3.27 15.72 5.93
CA ALA A 275 4.42 16.07 6.77
C ALA A 275 4.17 15.77 8.26
N GLY A 276 2.96 16.06 8.76
CA GLY A 276 2.54 15.72 10.12
C GLY A 276 2.62 14.21 10.39
N HIS A 277 2.02 13.39 9.52
CA HIS A 277 2.05 11.94 9.68
C HIS A 277 3.45 11.35 9.56
N LEU A 278 4.32 11.90 8.71
CA LEU A 278 5.72 11.46 8.64
C LEU A 278 6.50 11.78 9.93
N SER A 279 6.24 12.93 10.56
CA SER A 279 6.80 13.26 11.88
C SER A 279 6.29 12.30 12.97
N GLU A 280 5.01 11.94 12.93
CA GLU A 280 4.44 10.92 13.82
C GLU A 280 5.09 9.54 13.62
N VAL A 281 5.30 9.14 12.36
CA VAL A 281 6.00 7.91 12.00
C VAL A 281 7.38 7.87 12.64
N ASP A 282 8.20 8.91 12.46
CA ASP A 282 9.56 8.95 13.01
C ASP A 282 9.54 8.86 14.55
N ARG A 283 8.68 9.63 15.21
CA ARG A 283 8.50 9.62 16.66
C ARG A 283 8.10 8.24 17.18
N HIS A 284 7.17 7.57 16.52
CA HIS A 284 6.69 6.26 16.94
C HIS A 284 7.73 5.16 16.70
N LEU A 285 8.51 5.24 15.62
CA LEU A 285 9.63 4.33 15.38
C LEU A 285 10.77 4.54 16.39
N ASP A 286 11.08 5.78 16.79
CA ASP A 286 12.05 6.05 17.85
C ASP A 286 11.67 5.37 19.17
N ASN A 287 10.40 5.48 19.54
CA ASN A 287 9.86 4.87 20.75
C ASN A 287 9.83 3.34 20.69
N ALA A 288 9.62 2.76 19.51
CA ALA A 288 9.43 1.32 19.35
C ALA A 288 10.74 0.54 19.13
N LEU A 289 11.69 1.10 18.38
CA LEU A 289 12.81 0.34 17.80
C LEU A 289 14.19 0.69 18.36
N ALA A 290 14.26 1.46 19.47
CA ALA A 290 15.49 1.72 20.24
C ALA A 290 16.74 2.08 19.38
N GLY A 291 16.55 2.84 18.30
CA GLY A 291 17.62 3.28 17.41
C GLY A 291 17.90 2.38 16.19
N ALA A 292 17.21 1.26 16.02
CA ALA A 292 17.25 0.51 14.77
C ALA A 292 16.72 1.36 13.59
N GLN A 293 17.28 1.15 12.41
CA GLN A 293 17.13 2.09 11.28
C GLN A 293 16.57 1.47 10.01
N ARG A 294 16.40 0.14 9.93
CA ARG A 294 16.01 -0.51 8.66
C ARG A 294 14.62 -0.07 8.23
N THR A 295 13.66 -0.16 9.14
CA THR A 295 12.28 0.24 8.95
C THR A 295 12.19 1.73 8.63
N ARG A 296 12.89 2.59 9.38
CA ARG A 296 12.91 4.04 9.14
C ARG A 296 13.42 4.38 7.74
N ARG A 297 14.56 3.81 7.33
CA ARG A 297 15.13 4.01 5.99
C ARG A 297 14.20 3.53 4.89
N PHE A 298 13.55 2.38 5.08
CA PHE A 298 12.58 1.85 4.13
C PHE A 298 11.39 2.80 3.96
N VAL A 299 10.80 3.27 5.06
CA VAL A 299 9.69 4.22 5.02
C VAL A 299 10.13 5.54 4.36
N GLN A 300 11.27 6.10 4.75
CA GLN A 300 11.80 7.32 4.12
C GLN A 300 12.00 7.16 2.61
N ARG A 301 12.53 6.01 2.14
CA ARG A 301 12.68 5.72 0.71
C ARG A 301 11.35 5.60 -0.01
N LEU A 302 10.32 5.09 0.66
CA LEU A 302 8.99 5.06 0.08
C LEU A 302 8.49 6.48 -0.15
N PHE A 303 8.66 7.39 0.81
CA PHE A 303 8.17 8.77 0.70
C PHE A 303 9.11 9.74 0.01
N ALA A 304 10.34 9.34 -0.28
CA ALA A 304 11.25 10.10 -1.14
C ALA A 304 10.61 10.26 -2.53
N ALA A 305 10.40 11.50 -2.95
CA ALA A 305 9.85 11.83 -4.25
C ALA A 305 10.73 11.25 -5.37
N GLN A 306 10.10 10.86 -6.49
CA GLN A 306 10.85 10.46 -7.67
C GLN A 306 11.73 11.65 -8.12
N GLY A 307 13.05 11.49 -8.10
CA GLY A 307 13.99 12.50 -8.59
C GLY A 307 14.63 13.41 -7.53
N GLY A 308 14.32 13.25 -6.24
CA GLY A 308 15.04 13.97 -5.17
C GLY A 308 14.63 15.42 -4.93
N GLU A 309 13.62 15.94 -5.63
CA GLU A 309 12.96 17.19 -5.27
C GLU A 309 11.70 16.93 -4.44
N PRO A 310 11.33 17.81 -3.47
CA PRO A 310 10.03 17.74 -2.81
C PRO A 310 8.90 17.67 -3.85
N TRP A 311 7.77 17.01 -3.56
CA TRP A 311 6.63 16.90 -4.48
C TRP A 311 6.22 18.26 -5.09
N HIS A 312 6.72 18.59 -6.30
CA HIS A 312 6.53 19.87 -6.98
C HIS A 312 5.16 19.96 -7.68
N VAL A 313 4.55 21.14 -7.62
CA VAL A 313 3.29 21.49 -8.30
C VAL A 313 3.60 21.88 -9.76
N PRO A 314 2.97 21.29 -10.79
CA PRO A 314 2.86 21.95 -12.09
C PRO A 314 2.01 23.21 -11.92
N ALA A 315 2.50 24.36 -12.39
CA ALA A 315 1.76 25.61 -12.33
C ALA A 315 0.32 25.44 -12.88
N PRO A 316 -0.68 26.09 -12.25
CA PRO A 316 -2.07 25.99 -12.72
C PRO A 316 -2.12 26.34 -14.20
N LEU A 317 -2.74 25.47 -15.00
CA LEU A 317 -3.04 25.76 -16.39
C LEU A 317 -3.81 27.09 -16.43
N PRO A 318 -3.42 28.05 -17.28
CA PRO A 318 -4.16 29.30 -17.41
C PRO A 318 -5.61 28.96 -17.77
N GLY A 319 -6.54 29.45 -16.95
CA GLY A 319 -7.97 29.30 -17.21
C GLY A 319 -8.35 29.81 -18.61
N PRO A 320 -9.47 29.34 -19.17
CA PRO A 320 -9.86 29.71 -20.53
C PRO A 320 -9.93 31.23 -20.66
N LEU A 321 -9.17 31.77 -21.61
CA LEU A 321 -9.22 33.17 -22.03
C LEU A 321 -10.65 33.47 -22.47
N LEU A 322 -11.42 34.15 -21.61
CA LEU A 322 -12.67 34.78 -21.99
C LEU A 322 -12.34 35.89 -22.99
N HIS A 323 -12.43 35.57 -24.29
CA HIS A 323 -12.55 36.56 -25.35
C HIS A 323 -13.89 37.28 -25.19
N ALA A 324 -13.89 38.40 -24.48
CA ALA A 324 -14.98 39.38 -24.58
C ALA A 324 -14.75 40.25 -25.82
N ALA A 325 -15.13 39.71 -26.98
CA ALA A 325 -15.47 40.52 -28.14
C ALA A 325 -16.87 41.09 -27.95
N GLY A 326 -17.02 42.41 -28.01
CA GLY A 326 -18.32 43.05 -27.83
C GLY A 326 -18.24 44.56 -27.91
N ALA A 327 -17.88 45.06 -29.09
CA ALA A 327 -17.97 46.47 -29.46
C ALA A 327 -19.38 47.02 -29.18
N THR A 328 -19.43 48.18 -28.54
CA THR A 328 -20.60 49.06 -28.46
C THR A 328 -21.02 49.53 -29.85
N PRO A 329 -22.31 49.50 -30.19
CA PRO A 329 -22.87 50.45 -31.15
C PRO A 329 -23.66 51.53 -30.43
N ALA A 330 -23.52 52.72 -30.99
CA ALA A 330 -24.20 53.96 -30.67
C ALA A 330 -25.72 53.81 -30.56
N GLY A 331 -26.30 54.61 -29.66
CA GLY A 331 -27.72 54.86 -29.64
C GLY A 331 -28.20 55.62 -30.88
N PHE A 332 -29.43 55.34 -31.30
CA PHE A 332 -30.27 56.28 -32.01
C PHE A 332 -31.75 55.98 -31.73
N ASP A 333 -32.52 57.06 -31.83
CA ASP A 333 -33.85 57.33 -31.31
C ASP A 333 -35.02 56.54 -31.93
N GLY A 334 -36.17 56.55 -31.24
CA GLY A 334 -37.43 56.13 -31.84
C GLY A 334 -38.65 56.13 -30.92
N ARG A 335 -39.09 57.31 -30.47
CA ARG A 335 -40.42 57.52 -29.88
C ARG A 335 -41.52 57.47 -30.96
N ALA A 336 -42.69 57.03 -30.53
CA ALA A 336 -43.98 57.12 -31.20
C ALA A 336 -44.34 58.57 -31.62
N GLY A 337 -45.00 58.68 -32.77
CA GLY A 337 -45.55 59.89 -33.38
C GLY A 337 -45.79 59.68 -34.86
#